data_AF-A0A7C9VCL2-F1
#
_entry.id   AF-A0A7C9VCL2-F1
#
_cell.length_a   1.000
_cell.length_b   1.000
_cell.length_c   1.000
_cell.angle_alpha   90.00
_cell.angle_beta   90.00
_cell.angle_gamma   90.00
#
_symmetry.space_group_name_H-M   'P 1'
#
loop_
_entity.id
_entity.type
_entity.pdbx_description
1 polymer ?
#
loop_
_entity_poly.entity_id
_entity_poly.type
_entity_poly.pdbx_seq_one_letter_code
_entity_poly.pdbx_strand_id
1 'polypeptide(L)' 'PGTGVSGLESDGKDQLFCGGGQSGKIRAVKRPKRSATAG' A
#
# COMPACT_ATOMS: atom_id res chain seq x y z
N PRO A 1 -3.55 -12.76 11.28
CA PRO A 1 -4.33 -13.11 10.07
C PRO A 1 -4.17 -11.98 9.04
N GLY A 2 -3.68 -12.28 7.83
CA GLY A 2 -3.42 -11.27 6.80
C GLY A 2 -4.62 -11.07 5.87
N THR A 3 -4.90 -9.82 5.48
CA THR A 3 -5.78 -9.53 4.35
C THR A 3 -5.06 -9.95 3.08
N GLY A 4 -5.49 -11.05 2.45
CA GLY A 4 -4.94 -11.47 1.15
C GLY A 4 -5.13 -10.37 0.12
N VAL A 5 -4.02 -9.90 -0.46
CA VAL A 5 -4.06 -8.95 -1.59
C VAL A 5 -4.06 -9.74 -2.88
N SER A 6 -4.98 -9.44 -3.80
CA SER A 6 -5.03 -10.07 -5.12
C SER A 6 -3.96 -9.54 -6.07
N GLY A 7 -3.42 -8.36 -5.78
CA GLY A 7 -2.39 -7.69 -6.55
C GLY A 7 -1.82 -6.48 -5.81
N LEU A 8 -0.60 -6.11 -6.17
CA LEU A 8 0.12 -4.94 -5.67
C LEU A 8 0.70 -4.20 -6.87
N GLU A 9 0.31 -2.94 -7.05
CA GLU A 9 0.80 -2.11 -8.15
C GLU A 9 1.44 -0.83 -7.60
N SER A 10 2.53 -0.38 -8.22
CA SER A 10 3.24 0.84 -7.81
C SER A 10 2.91 1.99 -8.77
N ASP A 11 2.69 3.20 -8.25
CA ASP A 11 2.56 4.42 -9.09
C ASP A 11 3.91 4.85 -9.73
N GLY A 12 4.99 4.13 -9.45
CA GLY A 12 6.37 4.55 -9.78
C GLY A 12 6.89 5.70 -8.90
N LYS A 13 6.10 6.16 -7.93
CA LYS A 13 6.48 7.21 -6.96
C LYS A 13 6.50 6.65 -5.53
N ASP A 14 5.80 7.33 -4.62
CA ASP A 14 5.68 6.98 -3.20
C ASP A 14 4.42 6.19 -2.86
N GLN A 15 3.61 5.77 -3.83
CA GLN A 15 2.32 5.10 -3.57
C GLN A 15 2.31 3.66 -4.10
N LEU A 16 1.70 2.79 -3.30
CA LEU A 16 1.42 1.40 -3.61
C LEU A 16 -0.09 1.15 -3.53
N PHE A 17 -0.65 0.42 -4.48
CA PHE A 17 -2.07 0.08 -4.52
C PHE A 17 -2.25 -1.42 -4.25
N CYS A 18 -2.98 -1.74 -3.18
CA CYS A 18 -3.30 -3.11 -2.81
C CYS A 18 -4.73 -3.45 -3.22
N GLY A 19 -4.88 -4.43 -4.12
CA GLY A 19 -6.18 -4.96 -4.52
C GLY A 19 -6.74 -5.94 -3.48
N GLY A 20 -7.99 -5.74 -3.06
CA GLY A 20 -8.67 -6.58 -2.07
C GLY A 20 -9.39 -7.82 -2.64
N GLY A 21 -8.97 -8.35 -3.78
CA GLY A 21 -9.59 -9.51 -4.43
C GLY A 21 -11.10 -9.34 -4.61
N GLN A 22 -11.86 -10.29 -4.07
CA GLN A 22 -13.32 -10.36 -4.20
C GLN A 22 -14.08 -9.20 -3.53
N SER A 23 -13.43 -8.42 -2.65
CA SER A 23 -14.07 -7.25 -2.03
C SER A 23 -14.23 -6.07 -3.01
N GLY A 24 -13.54 -6.07 -4.16
CA GLY A 24 -13.54 -4.93 -5.09
C GLY A 24 -12.98 -3.62 -4.52
N LYS A 25 -12.30 -3.69 -3.36
CA LYS A 25 -11.71 -2.52 -2.68
C LYS A 25 -10.25 -2.38 -3.07
N ILE A 26 -9.84 -1.15 -3.36
CA ILE A 26 -8.44 -0.76 -3.56
C ILE A 26 -7.99 0.09 -2.38
N ARG A 27 -6.78 -0.16 -1.86
CA ARG A 27 -6.15 0.67 -0.83
C ARG A 27 -4.88 1.30 -1.38
N ALA A 28 -4.80 2.63 -1.33
CA ALA A 28 -3.58 3.38 -1.64
C ALA A 28 -2.75 3.56 -0.37
N VAL A 29 -1.55 2.98 -0.35
CA VAL A 29 -0.57 3.07 0.73
C VAL A 29 0.53 4.02 0.27
N LYS A 30 0.70 5.14 0.96
CA LYS A 30 1.77 6.10 0.70
C LYS A 30 2.96 5.82 1.61
N ARG A 31 4.16 5.89 1.05
CA ARG A 31 5.42 5.82 1.78
C ARG A 31 5.46 7.01 2.75
N PRO A 32 5.60 6.76 4.07
CA PRO A 32 5.63 7.84 5.03
C PRO A 32 6.80 8.78 4.71
N LYS A 33 6.60 10.10 4.92
CA LYS A 33 7.73 11.03 4.92
C LYS A 33 8.70 10.51 5.97
N ARG A 34 9.97 10.31 5.58
CA ARG A 34 11.01 9.87 6.50
C ARG A 34 11.02 10.87 7.65
N SER A 35 10.46 10.49 8.80
CA SER A 35 10.61 11.29 10.00
C SER A 35 12.11 11.29 10.25
N ALA A 36 12.77 12.41 9.97
CA ALA A 36 14.11 12.61 10.47
C ALA A 36 14.01 12.41 11.97
N THR A 37 14.81 11.50 12.51
CA THR A 37 14.78 11.02 13.90
C THR A 37 13.84 9.83 14.14
N ALA A 38 14.41 8.63 14.04
CA ALA A 38 14.30 7.67 15.12
C ALA A 38 15.67 7.72 15.82
N GLY A 39 15.70 8.36 16.99
CA GLY A 39 16.79 8.19 17.97
C GLY A 39 16.58 6.91 18.76
#